data_AF-A0AAV1H0K3-F1
#
_entry.id   AF-A0AAV1H0K3-F1
#
_cell.length_a   1.000
_cell.length_b   1.000
_cell.length_c   1.000
_cell.angle_alpha   90.00
_cell.angle_beta   90.00
_cell.angle_gamma   90.00
#
_symmetry.space_group_name_H-M   'P 1'
#
loop_
_entity.id
_entity.type
_entity.pdbx_description
1 polymer ?
#
loop_
_entity_poly.entity_id
_entity_poly.type
_entity_poly.pdbx_seq_one_letter_code
_entity_poly.pdbx_strand_id
1 'polypeptide(L)'
;MSGVESEGNGADETCVIVAESSVDMEEELQARGSQSEGFEPSPSSRAAQKNVRGRETDGALRARATPETPEAPSALAEGIEFLPPRKKAAKTGSRAQPVGPGRENLGPCEKLKPTSSLTESESDLDGKGNLIAHRVLIANKREGGLGQIDIGAKKDALRAKLISKFLDPNRHYPWEDALASQLSNFGLRDVRNLCILHPEKVVGELKPFYREIVEAWGKLLPHLMPICRNKEDVFRLPFLKNPCFLHKGKTITSSHLMEAGLLWIRDIMNDDFSVKLDFIFGVLKNKNINFRKCSIRSITEKIKNTVTLFWERIMQTKDISMQNDDLNFLLCQNNNPVPVQEIKTKAWYKLLIAEIKRTPTTEKIWAQIFPGFNTKSIWTSGGGLFTPPTLQHLDFKIKHRRIFTGIVLHQINKGKYERKCKKCNEQDEDLEHLFLDCSLVRAFYSTIRRTIQSACNFHCGSDTEWTLLFLFGLKKNSAHQHTHIINTILSYTRFSVWTVRNYALYENRTLSLLPFFKTLFLNHLKNCFFAIPDTFNQLLNTGHTLFTVHQNNITLNL
;
A
#
# COMPACT_ATOMS: atom_id res chain seq x y z
N MET A 1 10.59 -8.64 -64.85
CA MET A 1 9.31 -9.24 -65.29
C MET A 1 9.15 -10.56 -64.56
N SER A 2 7.91 -10.92 -64.17
CA SER A 2 7.47 -11.92 -63.17
C SER A 2 8.02 -11.66 -61.76
N GLY A 3 7.25 -11.28 -60.75
CA GLY A 3 5.90 -11.70 -60.37
C GLY A 3 6.02 -12.67 -59.19
N VAL A 4 5.14 -12.53 -58.18
CA VAL A 4 4.85 -13.44 -57.05
C VAL A 4 5.15 -12.86 -55.65
N GLU A 5 4.03 -12.44 -55.05
CA GLU A 5 3.56 -12.66 -53.67
C GLU A 5 4.19 -11.92 -52.48
N SER A 6 3.43 -10.91 -52.06
CA SER A 6 3.36 -10.35 -50.72
C SER A 6 2.67 -11.33 -49.76
N GLU A 7 3.39 -11.82 -48.77
CA GLU A 7 2.80 -12.35 -47.54
C GLU A 7 3.23 -11.45 -46.37
N GLY A 8 2.24 -10.75 -45.82
CA GLY A 8 2.35 -10.03 -44.56
C GLY A 8 2.24 -11.02 -43.41
N ASN A 9 3.30 -11.14 -42.63
CA ASN A 9 3.23 -11.81 -41.33
C ASN A 9 2.46 -10.94 -40.35
N GLY A 10 1.17 -11.24 -40.24
CA GLY A 10 0.29 -10.81 -39.17
C GLY A 10 0.69 -11.45 -37.84
N ALA A 11 0.56 -10.65 -36.79
CA ALA A 11 0.92 -10.94 -35.42
C ALA A 11 0.17 -12.16 -34.84
N ASP A 12 0.93 -13.07 -34.26
CA ASP A 12 0.45 -13.99 -33.21
C ASP A 12 0.71 -13.33 -31.85
N GLU A 13 -0.20 -12.46 -31.41
CA GLU A 13 -0.29 -12.07 -30.00
C GLU A 13 -0.96 -13.19 -29.21
N THR A 14 -0.18 -14.21 -28.88
CA THR A 14 -0.53 -15.11 -27.78
C THR A 14 -0.52 -14.29 -26.49
N CYS A 15 -1.66 -14.22 -25.80
CA CYS A 15 -1.76 -13.67 -24.46
C CYS A 15 -1.07 -14.62 -23.47
N VAL A 16 0.26 -14.64 -23.49
CA VAL A 16 1.08 -15.21 -22.43
C VAL A 16 1.01 -14.23 -21.28
N ILE A 17 0.45 -14.67 -20.15
CA ILE A 17 0.66 -14.00 -18.87
C ILE A 17 2.16 -14.16 -18.56
N VAL A 18 2.96 -13.19 -18.98
CA VAL A 18 4.38 -13.10 -18.59
C VAL A 18 4.39 -12.67 -17.12
N ALA A 19 4.53 -13.65 -16.24
CA ALA A 19 4.83 -13.41 -14.84
C ALA A 19 6.32 -13.08 -14.70
N GLU A 20 6.64 -11.86 -14.28
CA GLU A 20 7.98 -11.51 -13.82
C GLU A 20 8.35 -12.43 -12.64
N SER A 21 9.43 -13.18 -12.80
CA SER A 21 9.97 -14.06 -11.76
C SER A 21 10.58 -13.22 -10.64
N SER A 22 9.86 -13.04 -9.53
CA SER A 22 10.45 -12.65 -8.26
C SER A 22 10.75 -13.91 -7.45
N VAL A 23 11.90 -14.52 -7.72
CA VAL A 23 12.52 -15.52 -6.84
C VAL A 23 13.31 -14.76 -5.76
N ASP A 24 13.41 -15.37 -4.58
CA ASP A 24 14.13 -14.94 -3.36
C ASP A 24 13.35 -14.08 -2.36
N MET A 25 12.86 -14.74 -1.28
CA MET A 25 12.82 -14.23 0.12
C MET A 25 11.88 -15.05 1.04
N GLU A 26 11.93 -16.37 1.05
CA GLU A 26 11.31 -17.16 2.14
C GLU A 26 12.31 -17.95 3.00
N GLU A 27 13.57 -18.08 2.58
CA GLU A 27 14.56 -18.90 3.30
C GLU A 27 15.23 -18.18 4.50
N GLU A 28 15.26 -16.85 4.54
CA GLU A 28 15.99 -16.12 5.61
C GLU A 28 15.15 -15.87 6.89
N LEU A 29 13.85 -16.18 6.87
CA LEU A 29 12.95 -16.01 8.03
C LEU A 29 12.74 -17.29 8.84
N GLN A 30 13.16 -18.46 8.34
CA GLN A 30 13.13 -19.72 9.09
C GLN A 30 14.41 -19.99 9.90
N ALA A 31 15.52 -19.30 9.62
CA ALA A 31 16.81 -19.55 10.28
C ALA A 31 17.00 -18.86 11.66
N ARG A 32 16.00 -18.16 12.22
CA ARG A 32 16.13 -17.39 13.48
C ARG A 32 15.18 -17.79 14.61
N GLY A 33 14.52 -18.94 14.51
CA GLY A 33 13.57 -19.42 15.52
C GLY A 33 13.81 -20.86 15.94
N SER A 34 14.99 -21.19 16.49
CA SER A 34 15.25 -22.51 17.09
C SER A 34 16.43 -22.47 18.05
N GLN A 35 16.28 -21.82 19.21
CA GLN A 35 17.00 -22.18 20.45
C GLN A 35 16.10 -21.80 21.63
N SER A 36 15.30 -22.76 22.10
CA SER A 36 14.76 -22.75 23.46
C SER A 36 15.03 -24.13 24.05
N GLU A 37 15.82 -24.09 25.11
CA GLU A 37 16.35 -25.22 25.87
C GLU A 37 15.24 -26.13 26.40
N GLY A 38 15.49 -27.43 26.32
CA GLY A 38 14.63 -28.47 26.87
C GLY A 38 14.77 -28.57 28.38
N PHE A 39 13.64 -28.66 29.06
CA PHE A 39 13.54 -29.18 30.42
C PHE A 39 12.78 -30.50 30.36
N GLU A 40 13.48 -31.60 30.63
CA GLU A 40 12.86 -32.91 30.92
C GLU A 40 12.10 -32.86 32.25
N PRO A 41 11.10 -33.73 32.41
CA PRO A 41 11.28 -34.73 33.46
C PRO A 41 10.87 -36.15 33.04
N SER A 42 11.68 -37.10 33.49
CA SER A 42 11.46 -38.55 33.41
C SER A 42 10.67 -39.06 34.66
N PRO A 43 10.32 -40.35 34.80
CA PRO A 43 8.91 -40.77 34.82
C PRO A 43 8.51 -41.49 36.13
N SER A 44 7.21 -41.59 36.44
CA SER A 44 6.77 -42.71 37.27
C SER A 44 5.32 -43.12 37.04
N SER A 45 5.13 -44.42 37.21
CA SER A 45 4.06 -45.30 36.79
C SER A 45 2.96 -45.50 37.83
N ARG A 46 1.71 -45.75 37.38
CA ARG A 46 0.89 -46.98 37.62
C ARG A 46 -0.61 -46.69 37.75
N ALA A 47 -1.35 -47.34 36.85
CA ALA A 47 -2.50 -48.23 37.06
C ALA A 47 -3.80 -47.78 37.77
N ALA A 48 -4.89 -48.21 37.12
CA ALA A 48 -6.14 -48.78 37.66
C ALA A 48 -7.39 -47.88 37.81
N GLN A 49 -8.30 -48.06 36.86
CA GLN A 49 -9.71 -48.51 37.00
C GLN A 49 -10.68 -47.90 38.03
N LYS A 50 -11.92 -47.75 37.51
CA LYS A 50 -13.27 -47.84 38.13
C LYS A 50 -13.98 -46.56 38.58
N ASN A 51 -14.99 -46.21 37.76
CA ASN A 51 -16.43 -46.21 38.06
C ASN A 51 -17.04 -45.37 39.20
N VAL A 52 -18.09 -44.63 38.79
CA VAL A 52 -19.45 -44.50 39.40
C VAL A 52 -19.72 -43.37 40.41
N ARG A 53 -20.78 -42.61 40.07
CA ARG A 53 -21.69 -41.74 40.89
C ARG A 53 -21.01 -40.53 41.58
N GLY A 54 -21.61 -39.34 41.69
CA GLY A 54 -23.01 -38.90 41.66
C GLY A 54 -23.27 -38.04 42.92
N ARG A 55 -23.99 -36.91 42.77
CA ARG A 55 -24.44 -35.89 43.77
C ARG A 55 -23.40 -34.85 44.19
N GLU A 56 -23.64 -33.55 43.92
CA GLU A 56 -24.51 -32.60 44.68
C GLU A 56 -24.09 -32.48 46.14
N THR A 57 -23.54 -31.31 46.54
CA THR A 57 -24.27 -30.23 47.24
C THR A 57 -23.35 -29.07 47.62
N ASP A 58 -23.99 -27.94 47.88
CA ASP A 58 -23.53 -26.62 48.32
C ASP A 58 -22.47 -26.56 49.42
N GLY A 59 -21.73 -25.44 49.43
CA GLY A 59 -20.91 -25.03 50.56
C GLY A 59 -20.31 -23.64 50.38
N ALA A 60 -21.07 -22.61 50.75
CA ALA A 60 -20.57 -21.26 50.95
C ALA A 60 -19.58 -21.19 52.13
N LEU A 61 -18.52 -20.36 52.04
CA LEU A 61 -18.14 -19.33 53.02
C LEU A 61 -16.65 -18.90 52.92
N ARG A 62 -16.49 -17.59 53.16
CA ARG A 62 -15.34 -16.87 53.76
C ARG A 62 -14.19 -16.37 52.87
N ALA A 63 -14.33 -15.10 52.53
CA ALA A 63 -13.41 -13.98 52.75
C ALA A 63 -12.01 -14.27 53.36
N ARG A 64 -10.98 -13.72 52.71
CA ARG A 64 -9.80 -13.11 53.34
C ARG A 64 -9.26 -11.97 52.45
N ALA A 65 -9.24 -10.77 53.02
CA ALA A 65 -8.31 -9.68 52.69
C ALA A 65 -6.89 -10.10 53.12
N THR A 66 -5.77 -9.72 52.49
CA THR A 66 -5.07 -8.43 52.27
C THR A 66 -3.77 -8.77 51.46
N PRO A 67 -2.75 -7.91 51.25
CA PRO A 67 -2.65 -6.44 51.18
C PRO A 67 -2.00 -5.93 49.88
N GLU A 68 -2.02 -4.60 49.79
CA GLU A 68 -1.37 -3.69 48.87
C GLU A 68 0.14 -3.95 48.66
N THR A 69 0.61 -3.72 47.43
CA THR A 69 2.03 -3.51 47.09
C THR A 69 2.19 -2.08 46.55
N PRO A 70 3.26 -1.36 46.93
CA PRO A 70 3.41 0.06 46.62
C PRO A 70 3.90 0.30 45.20
N GLU A 71 3.33 1.32 44.58
CA GLU A 71 3.66 1.86 43.27
C GLU A 71 5.10 2.39 43.21
N ALA A 72 5.80 2.04 42.12
CA ALA A 72 7.07 2.66 41.75
C ALA A 72 6.83 3.96 40.96
N PRO A 73 7.65 5.01 41.13
CA PRO A 73 7.40 6.30 40.52
C PRO A 73 7.76 6.32 39.02
N SER A 74 6.75 6.54 38.19
CA SER A 74 6.86 6.84 36.77
C SER A 74 7.47 8.23 36.58
N ALA A 75 8.75 8.30 36.20
CA ALA A 75 9.41 9.53 35.80
C ALA A 75 8.94 9.98 34.41
N LEU A 76 8.50 11.23 34.36
CA LEU A 76 8.08 12.00 33.20
C LEU A 76 9.15 12.04 32.10
N ALA A 77 8.80 11.54 30.91
CA ALA A 77 9.41 11.97 29.66
C ALA A 77 8.47 13.00 29.02
N GLU A 78 8.72 14.28 29.29
CA GLU A 78 8.04 15.38 28.60
C GLU A 78 8.45 15.38 27.13
N GLY A 79 7.54 14.87 26.29
CA GLY A 79 7.61 15.03 24.84
C GLY A 79 7.26 16.47 24.48
N ILE A 80 8.22 17.20 23.91
CA ILE A 80 7.97 18.46 23.22
C ILE A 80 7.24 18.14 21.91
N GLU A 81 5.91 18.03 21.97
CA GLU A 81 5.04 18.11 20.79
C GLU A 81 4.89 19.57 20.38
N PHE A 82 5.54 19.96 19.27
CA PHE A 82 5.30 21.25 18.63
C PHE A 82 3.93 21.25 17.94
N LEU A 83 2.90 21.69 18.65
CA LEU A 83 1.62 22.09 18.06
C LEU A 83 1.75 23.49 17.43
N PRO A 84 1.12 23.75 16.27
CA PRO A 84 1.01 25.12 15.74
C PRO A 84 0.17 26.00 16.69
N PRO A 85 0.46 27.31 16.79
CA PRO A 85 -0.21 28.18 17.76
C PRO A 85 -1.72 28.31 17.47
N ARG A 86 -2.53 28.07 18.51
CA ARG A 86 -3.97 28.38 18.52
C ARG A 86 -4.18 29.88 18.35
N LYS A 87 -5.04 30.26 17.40
CA LYS A 87 -5.48 31.64 17.16
C LYS A 87 -6.16 32.19 18.43
N LYS A 88 -5.59 33.22 19.06
CA LYS A 88 -6.34 34.10 19.98
C LYS A 88 -7.10 35.12 19.13
N ALA A 89 -8.42 35.11 19.26
CA ALA A 89 -9.29 36.12 18.68
C ALA A 89 -9.18 37.40 19.52
N ALA A 90 -8.82 38.52 18.89
CA ALA A 90 -9.04 39.85 19.42
C ALA A 90 -9.94 40.61 18.44
N LYS A 91 -11.12 41.01 18.93
CA LYS A 91 -12.03 41.97 18.31
C LYS A 91 -11.57 43.37 18.70
N THR A 92 -11.50 44.26 17.71
CA THR A 92 -11.78 45.72 17.69
C THR A 92 -11.37 46.17 16.28
N GLY A 93 -12.13 46.85 15.43
CA GLY A 93 -13.28 47.73 15.63
C GLY A 93 -12.84 49.18 15.40
N SER A 94 -12.86 49.67 14.15
CA SER A 94 -13.20 51.06 13.78
C SER A 94 -12.92 51.36 12.29
N ARG A 95 -13.59 52.40 11.82
CA ARG A 95 -14.09 52.68 10.48
C ARG A 95 -13.49 54.01 10.03
N ALA A 96 -12.99 54.10 8.79
CA ALA A 96 -12.95 55.36 8.01
C ALA A 96 -12.57 55.09 6.54
N GLN A 97 -13.48 55.47 5.65
CA GLN A 97 -13.22 55.94 4.27
C GLN A 97 -13.18 57.48 4.35
N PRO A 98 -12.64 58.28 3.38
CA PRO A 98 -13.06 58.18 1.97
C PRO A 98 -12.13 58.76 0.85
N VAL A 99 -12.65 58.66 -0.40
CA VAL A 99 -12.45 59.44 -1.65
C VAL A 99 -11.14 59.38 -2.47
N GLY A 100 -11.23 58.71 -3.64
CA GLY A 100 -11.11 59.33 -5.00
C GLY A 100 -9.72 59.66 -5.60
N PRO A 101 -9.67 60.04 -6.89
CA PRO A 101 -9.38 59.10 -7.99
C PRO A 101 -8.15 59.49 -8.85
N GLY A 102 -7.60 58.51 -9.60
CA GLY A 102 -6.57 58.77 -10.61
C GLY A 102 -6.48 57.65 -11.65
N ARG A 103 -7.04 57.90 -12.83
CA ARG A 103 -6.83 57.13 -14.07
C ARG A 103 -5.54 57.60 -14.73
N GLU A 104 -4.66 56.68 -15.12
CA GLU A 104 -3.77 56.90 -16.26
C GLU A 104 -3.69 55.65 -17.13
N ASN A 105 -3.85 55.89 -18.44
CA ASN A 105 -3.76 54.95 -19.54
C ASN A 105 -2.29 54.66 -19.85
N LEU A 106 -1.92 53.39 -20.00
CA LEU A 106 -0.73 52.99 -20.76
C LEU A 106 -1.07 51.82 -21.69
N GLY A 107 -0.67 51.98 -22.94
CA GLY A 107 -1.05 51.17 -24.10
C GLY A 107 -0.45 49.76 -24.18
N PRO A 108 -0.69 49.06 -25.30
CA PRO A 108 -0.45 47.62 -25.41
C PRO A 108 1.03 47.35 -25.72
N CYS A 109 1.69 46.65 -24.80
CA CYS A 109 3.02 46.10 -25.01
C CYS A 109 2.87 44.64 -25.45
N GLU A 110 3.18 44.37 -26.73
CA GLU A 110 3.32 43.02 -27.29
C GLU A 110 4.30 42.21 -26.44
N LYS A 111 3.82 41.09 -25.88
CA LYS A 111 4.66 40.09 -25.22
C LYS A 111 4.46 38.73 -25.87
N LEU A 112 5.58 38.24 -26.41
CA LEU A 112 5.88 36.88 -26.80
C LEU A 112 5.30 35.85 -25.80
N LYS A 113 4.56 34.88 -26.33
CA LYS A 113 4.05 33.72 -25.59
C LYS A 113 5.19 32.74 -25.27
N PRO A 114 5.42 32.37 -24.00
CA PRO A 114 6.04 31.10 -23.67
C PRO A 114 4.94 30.01 -23.62
N THR A 115 5.17 28.95 -24.37
CA THR A 115 4.42 27.70 -24.36
C THR A 115 4.61 26.95 -23.04
N SER A 116 3.57 26.83 -22.22
CA SER A 116 3.39 25.68 -21.32
C SER A 116 1.94 25.63 -20.79
N SER A 117 1.08 24.87 -21.46
CA SER A 117 -0.26 24.52 -20.97
C SER A 117 -0.19 23.17 -20.25
N LEU A 118 0.06 23.20 -18.94
CA LEU A 118 -0.45 22.19 -18.02
C LEU A 118 -1.56 22.87 -17.24
N THR A 119 -2.80 22.65 -17.67
CA THR A 119 -3.99 23.06 -16.95
C THR A 119 -4.15 22.13 -15.74
N GLU A 120 -3.54 22.49 -14.62
CA GLU A 120 -3.88 21.94 -13.31
C GLU A 120 -5.11 22.66 -12.78
N SER A 121 -6.12 21.89 -12.40
CA SER A 121 -7.35 22.34 -11.76
C SER A 121 -7.04 23.05 -10.44
N GLU A 122 -7.33 24.34 -10.37
CA GLU A 122 -7.09 25.26 -9.24
C GLU A 122 -7.93 25.00 -7.97
N SER A 123 -8.62 23.85 -7.85
CA SER A 123 -9.59 23.59 -6.78
C SER A 123 -9.08 22.76 -5.59
N ASP A 124 -7.79 22.41 -5.51
CA ASP A 124 -7.24 21.48 -4.50
C ASP A 124 -6.30 22.12 -3.45
N LEU A 125 -6.29 23.45 -3.32
CA LEU A 125 -5.44 24.16 -2.34
C LEU A 125 -5.98 24.17 -0.90
N ASP A 126 -6.68 23.11 -0.47
CA ASP A 126 -7.14 22.86 0.91
C ASP A 126 -5.99 22.53 1.89
N GLY A 127 -4.75 22.89 1.60
CA GLY A 127 -3.57 22.53 2.40
C GLY A 127 -3.20 21.04 2.38
N LYS A 128 -3.90 20.21 1.58
CA LYS A 128 -3.68 18.76 1.45
C LYS A 128 -2.42 18.39 0.64
N GLY A 129 -1.86 19.31 -0.15
CA GLY A 129 -0.74 19.05 -1.06
C GLY A 129 0.54 18.52 -0.41
N ASN A 130 0.76 18.80 0.88
CA ASN A 130 1.94 18.33 1.62
C ASN A 130 1.77 17.00 2.34
N LEU A 131 0.60 16.38 2.25
CA LEU A 131 0.38 15.07 2.86
C LEU A 131 0.83 13.96 1.92
N ILE A 132 1.25 12.83 2.50
CA ILE A 132 1.51 11.60 1.75
C ILE A 132 0.20 10.85 1.67
N ALA A 133 -0.23 10.49 0.46
CA ALA A 133 -1.50 9.81 0.27
C ALA A 133 -1.52 8.46 1.03
N HIS A 134 -2.63 8.15 1.71
CA HIS A 134 -2.79 6.90 2.46
C HIS A 134 -2.49 5.65 1.61
N ARG A 135 -2.89 5.65 0.34
CA ARG A 135 -2.60 4.59 -0.65
C ARG A 135 -1.10 4.31 -0.87
N VAL A 136 -0.25 5.29 -0.61
CA VAL A 136 1.21 5.13 -0.63
C VAL A 136 1.70 4.61 0.72
N LEU A 137 1.15 5.10 1.84
CA LEU A 137 1.54 4.67 3.19
C LEU A 137 1.22 3.20 3.48
N ILE A 138 0.20 2.63 2.83
CA ILE A 138 -0.14 1.21 2.90
C ILE A 138 0.98 0.32 2.34
N ALA A 139 1.71 0.79 1.32
CA ALA A 139 2.78 0.01 0.70
C ALA A 139 3.88 -0.31 1.73
N ASN A 140 4.69 -1.33 1.46
CA ASN A 140 5.77 -1.69 2.36
C ASN A 140 6.87 -0.61 2.37
N LYS A 141 7.73 -0.62 3.40
CA LYS A 141 8.86 0.32 3.49
C LYS A 141 9.78 0.29 2.26
N ARG A 142 9.97 -0.89 1.65
CA ARG A 142 10.77 -1.08 0.43
C ARG A 142 10.11 -0.52 -0.85
N GLU A 143 8.82 -0.24 -0.80
CA GLU A 143 8.01 0.36 -1.88
C GLU A 143 7.69 1.84 -1.57
N GLY A 144 8.33 2.42 -0.56
CA GLY A 144 8.14 3.80 -0.15
C GLY A 144 6.97 4.07 0.79
N GLY A 145 6.26 3.05 1.26
CA GLY A 145 5.22 3.21 2.28
C GLY A 145 5.71 3.02 3.72
N LEU A 146 4.76 2.86 4.64
CA LEU A 146 5.03 2.57 6.06
C LEU A 146 4.47 1.20 6.50
N GLY A 147 3.81 0.47 5.58
CA GLY A 147 3.07 -0.75 5.90
C GLY A 147 1.83 -0.47 6.75
N GLN A 148 1.21 0.71 6.58
CA GLN A 148 -0.02 1.03 7.30
C GLN A 148 -1.15 0.06 6.93
N ILE A 149 -1.98 -0.26 7.91
CA ILE A 149 -3.13 -1.15 7.71
C ILE A 149 -4.24 -0.35 7.03
N ASP A 150 -4.71 -0.83 5.89
CA ASP A 150 -5.96 -0.36 5.32
C ASP A 150 -7.13 -1.07 6.01
N ILE A 151 -7.88 -0.32 6.81
CA ILE A 151 -8.99 -0.85 7.60
C ILE A 151 -10.10 -1.40 6.68
N GLY A 152 -10.35 -0.74 5.55
CA GLY A 152 -11.35 -1.15 4.57
C GLY A 152 -11.01 -2.50 3.95
N ALA A 153 -9.79 -2.64 3.42
CA ALA A 153 -9.29 -3.89 2.87
C ALA A 153 -9.22 -5.00 3.92
N LYS A 154 -8.88 -4.68 5.17
CA LYS A 154 -8.88 -5.67 6.27
C LYS A 154 -10.30 -6.14 6.59
N LYS A 155 -11.28 -5.24 6.59
CA LYS A 155 -12.71 -5.58 6.72
C LYS A 155 -13.14 -6.47 5.56
N ASP A 156 -12.87 -6.07 4.32
CA ASP A 156 -13.23 -6.83 3.13
C ASP A 156 -12.58 -8.23 3.13
N ALA A 157 -11.33 -8.36 3.53
CA ALA A 157 -10.65 -9.65 3.67
C ALA A 157 -11.33 -10.57 4.71
N LEU A 158 -11.80 -10.01 5.83
CA LEU A 158 -12.56 -10.77 6.83
C LEU A 158 -13.91 -11.21 6.29
N ARG A 159 -14.60 -10.35 5.54
CA ARG A 159 -15.88 -10.64 4.89
C ARG A 159 -15.75 -11.72 3.81
N ALA A 160 -14.71 -11.65 2.99
CA ALA A 160 -14.37 -12.68 2.02
C ALA A 160 -14.12 -14.04 2.68
N LYS A 161 -13.44 -14.05 3.85
CA LYS A 161 -13.24 -15.29 4.61
C LYS A 161 -14.54 -15.90 5.13
N LEU A 162 -15.61 -15.11 5.32
CA LEU A 162 -16.93 -15.67 5.62
C LEU A 162 -17.49 -16.40 4.40
N ILE A 163 -17.39 -15.86 3.19
CA ILE A 163 -17.78 -16.60 1.98
C ILE A 163 -16.97 -17.90 1.82
N SER A 164 -15.65 -17.87 2.07
CA SER A 164 -14.85 -19.10 2.07
C SER A 164 -15.37 -20.17 3.05
N LYS A 165 -15.98 -19.77 4.18
CA LYS A 165 -16.59 -20.70 5.14
C LYS A 165 -17.96 -21.18 4.67
N PHE A 166 -18.75 -20.29 4.08
CA PHE A 166 -20.04 -20.61 3.47
C PHE A 166 -19.91 -21.63 2.33
N LEU A 167 -18.78 -21.63 1.63
CA LEU A 167 -18.46 -22.58 0.57
C LEU A 167 -17.81 -23.89 1.08
N ASP A 168 -17.65 -24.07 2.40
CA ASP A 168 -17.10 -25.31 2.97
C ASP A 168 -18.26 -26.24 3.34
N PRO A 169 -18.52 -27.32 2.59
CA PRO A 169 -19.66 -28.20 2.84
C PRO A 169 -19.59 -28.92 4.20
N ASN A 170 -18.41 -28.97 4.83
CA ASN A 170 -18.23 -29.62 6.13
C ASN A 170 -18.63 -28.72 7.30
N ARG A 171 -19.00 -27.47 7.04
CA ARG A 171 -19.35 -26.49 8.06
C ARG A 171 -20.68 -25.87 7.72
N HIS A 172 -21.55 -25.82 8.71
CA HIS A 172 -22.81 -25.11 8.60
C HIS A 172 -22.94 -24.17 9.80
N TYR A 173 -23.13 -22.89 9.53
CA TYR A 173 -23.34 -21.88 10.54
C TYR A 173 -24.72 -21.22 10.35
N PRO A 174 -25.45 -20.83 11.42
CA PRO A 174 -26.80 -20.28 11.29
C PRO A 174 -26.94 -19.03 10.40
N TRP A 175 -25.87 -18.23 10.25
CA TRP A 175 -25.88 -17.05 9.39
C TRP A 175 -25.84 -17.40 7.89
N GLU A 176 -25.45 -18.63 7.54
CA GLU A 176 -25.33 -19.11 6.18
C GLU A 176 -26.69 -19.34 5.53
N ASP A 177 -27.66 -19.87 6.28
CA ASP A 177 -29.05 -20.00 5.82
C ASP A 177 -29.66 -18.63 5.51
N ALA A 178 -29.37 -17.65 6.38
CA ALA A 178 -29.81 -16.29 6.17
C ALA A 178 -29.11 -15.65 4.96
N LEU A 179 -27.81 -15.87 4.75
CA LEU A 179 -27.12 -15.42 3.54
C LEU A 179 -27.68 -16.10 2.28
N ALA A 180 -27.89 -17.42 2.30
CA ALA A 180 -28.47 -18.17 1.18
C ALA A 180 -29.87 -17.65 0.82
N SER A 181 -30.71 -17.40 1.83
CA SER A 181 -32.01 -16.75 1.64
C SER A 181 -31.88 -15.36 1.01
N GLN A 182 -30.92 -14.54 1.44
CA GLN A 182 -30.66 -13.24 0.82
C GLN A 182 -30.17 -13.35 -0.63
N LEU A 183 -29.26 -14.29 -0.92
CA LEU A 183 -28.75 -14.53 -2.27
C LEU A 183 -29.84 -15.03 -3.22
N SER A 184 -30.80 -15.81 -2.72
CA SER A 184 -31.91 -16.31 -3.54
C SER A 184 -32.78 -15.20 -4.16
N ASN A 185 -32.71 -13.98 -3.63
CA ASN A 185 -33.39 -12.81 -4.18
C ASN A 185 -32.71 -12.25 -5.45
N PHE A 186 -31.49 -12.68 -5.78
CA PHE A 186 -30.70 -12.17 -6.91
C PHE A 186 -30.97 -12.85 -8.25
N GLY A 187 -32.02 -13.67 -8.33
CA GLY A 187 -32.50 -14.29 -9.56
C GLY A 187 -31.99 -15.71 -9.76
N LEU A 188 -30.75 -16.01 -9.37
CA LEU A 188 -30.31 -17.40 -9.21
C LEU A 188 -30.73 -17.84 -7.80
N ARG A 189 -31.33 -19.01 -7.65
CA ARG A 189 -31.80 -19.49 -6.33
C ARG A 189 -30.73 -20.28 -5.59
N ASP A 190 -29.46 -20.00 -5.85
CA ASP A 190 -28.36 -20.81 -5.36
C ASP A 190 -27.06 -20.02 -5.11
N VAL A 191 -26.04 -20.76 -4.66
CA VAL A 191 -24.68 -20.28 -4.38
C VAL A 191 -23.96 -19.74 -5.63
N ARG A 192 -24.44 -20.06 -6.84
CA ARG A 192 -23.82 -19.62 -8.11
C ARG A 192 -24.05 -18.13 -8.38
N ASN A 193 -24.91 -17.45 -7.61
CA ASN A 193 -24.89 -15.99 -7.51
C ASN A 193 -23.51 -15.44 -7.15
N LEU A 194 -22.69 -16.19 -6.40
CA LEU A 194 -21.34 -15.76 -6.06
C LEU A 194 -20.39 -15.74 -7.27
N CYS A 195 -20.80 -16.27 -8.43
CA CYS A 195 -20.07 -16.17 -9.68
C CYS A 195 -20.33 -14.87 -10.46
N ILE A 196 -21.28 -14.03 -10.04
CA ILE A 196 -21.65 -12.81 -10.80
C ILE A 196 -21.35 -11.53 -10.03
N LEU A 197 -20.96 -10.49 -10.78
CA LEU A 197 -20.92 -9.13 -10.25
C LEU A 197 -22.35 -8.57 -10.20
N HIS A 198 -22.87 -8.43 -8.99
CA HIS A 198 -24.19 -7.89 -8.77
C HIS A 198 -24.23 -6.36 -8.98
N PRO A 199 -25.31 -5.82 -9.59
CA PRO A 199 -25.50 -4.36 -9.67
C PRO A 199 -25.60 -3.72 -8.27
N GLU A 200 -25.06 -2.52 -8.12
CA GLU A 200 -25.10 -1.77 -6.85
C GLU A 200 -26.52 -1.61 -6.29
N LYS A 201 -27.52 -1.38 -7.15
CA LYS A 201 -28.93 -1.30 -6.75
C LYS A 201 -29.40 -2.58 -6.04
N VAL A 202 -29.07 -3.73 -6.61
CA VAL A 202 -29.49 -5.05 -6.12
C VAL A 202 -28.79 -5.37 -4.79
N VAL A 203 -27.49 -5.08 -4.71
CA VAL A 203 -26.71 -5.22 -3.48
C VAL A 203 -27.20 -4.24 -2.39
N GLY A 204 -27.68 -3.07 -2.80
CA GLY A 204 -28.29 -2.03 -1.97
C GLY A 204 -29.62 -2.43 -1.30
N GLU A 205 -30.27 -3.50 -1.74
CA GLU A 205 -31.48 -4.04 -1.10
C GLU A 205 -31.16 -5.03 0.02
N LEU A 206 -29.93 -5.54 0.09
CA LEU A 206 -29.49 -6.42 1.17
C LEU A 206 -29.40 -5.68 2.51
N LYS A 207 -29.64 -6.44 3.60
CA LYS A 207 -29.32 -5.98 4.95
C LYS A 207 -27.83 -5.61 5.04
N PRO A 208 -27.45 -4.58 5.82
CA PRO A 208 -26.09 -4.01 5.80
C PRO A 208 -24.96 -5.04 5.94
N PHE A 209 -25.12 -6.03 6.82
CA PHE A 209 -24.11 -7.07 7.02
C PHE A 209 -23.86 -7.92 5.77
N TYR A 210 -24.91 -8.43 5.12
CA TYR A 210 -24.78 -9.27 3.92
C TYR A 210 -24.33 -8.46 2.70
N ARG A 211 -24.73 -7.18 2.64
CA ARG A 211 -24.21 -6.24 1.66
C ARG A 211 -22.69 -6.17 1.71
N GLU A 212 -22.11 -5.94 2.89
CA GLU A 212 -20.65 -5.90 3.05
C GLU A 212 -19.97 -7.21 2.62
N ILE A 213 -20.62 -8.35 2.86
CA ILE A 213 -20.10 -9.66 2.45
C ILE A 213 -20.06 -9.79 0.92
N VAL A 214 -21.18 -9.50 0.26
CA VAL A 214 -21.31 -9.63 -1.20
C VAL A 214 -20.43 -8.60 -1.91
N GLU A 215 -20.34 -7.36 -1.42
CA GLU A 215 -19.45 -6.33 -1.97
C GLU A 215 -17.97 -6.73 -1.84
N ALA A 216 -17.56 -7.24 -0.68
CA ALA A 216 -16.19 -7.70 -0.48
C ALA A 216 -15.84 -8.87 -1.39
N TRP A 217 -16.77 -9.81 -1.58
CA TRP A 217 -16.60 -10.92 -2.51
C TRP A 217 -16.51 -10.45 -3.97
N GLY A 218 -17.37 -9.51 -4.38
CA GLY A 218 -17.38 -8.94 -5.72
C GLY A 218 -16.06 -8.27 -6.11
N LYS A 219 -15.36 -7.65 -5.15
CA LYS A 219 -14.00 -7.09 -5.37
C LYS A 219 -12.96 -8.17 -5.67
N LEU A 220 -13.10 -9.36 -5.09
CA LEU A 220 -12.15 -10.46 -5.22
C LEU A 220 -12.46 -11.37 -6.42
N LEU A 221 -13.72 -11.40 -6.86
CA LEU A 221 -14.20 -12.29 -7.91
C LEU A 221 -13.37 -12.27 -9.21
N PRO A 222 -12.82 -11.13 -9.68
CA PRO A 222 -11.91 -11.12 -10.85
C PRO A 222 -10.63 -11.95 -10.71
N HIS A 223 -10.24 -12.28 -9.47
CA HIS A 223 -9.05 -13.09 -9.17
C HIS A 223 -9.38 -14.57 -8.95
N LEU A 224 -10.65 -14.95 -9.02
CA LEU A 224 -11.13 -16.29 -8.70
C LEU A 224 -11.54 -17.05 -9.95
N MET A 225 -11.28 -18.36 -9.93
CA MET A 225 -11.69 -19.27 -10.98
C MET A 225 -12.64 -20.32 -10.37
N PRO A 226 -13.86 -20.51 -10.90
CA PRO A 226 -14.74 -21.57 -10.44
C PRO A 226 -14.14 -22.93 -10.77
N ILE A 227 -14.31 -23.89 -9.88
CA ILE A 227 -13.91 -25.28 -10.10
C ILE A 227 -15.01 -25.95 -10.91
N CYS A 228 -14.68 -26.35 -12.14
CA CYS A 228 -15.53 -27.20 -12.96
C CYS A 228 -14.82 -28.53 -13.19
N ARG A 229 -15.43 -29.63 -12.78
CA ARG A 229 -14.88 -30.99 -12.91
C ARG A 229 -15.40 -31.69 -14.16
N ASN A 230 -16.60 -31.33 -14.59
CA ASN A 230 -17.27 -31.92 -15.73
C ASN A 230 -17.99 -30.83 -16.54
N LYS A 231 -18.58 -31.26 -17.65
CA LYS A 231 -19.34 -30.40 -18.55
C LYS A 231 -20.59 -29.80 -17.91
N GLU A 232 -21.27 -30.57 -17.05
CA GLU A 232 -22.46 -30.13 -16.30
C GLU A 232 -22.13 -28.90 -15.44
N ASP A 233 -21.00 -28.89 -14.76
CA ASP A 233 -20.55 -27.77 -13.91
C ASP A 233 -20.42 -26.49 -14.71
N VAL A 234 -19.81 -26.56 -15.90
CA VAL A 234 -19.63 -25.39 -16.77
C VAL A 234 -20.97 -24.91 -17.31
N PHE A 235 -21.87 -25.84 -17.68
CA PHE A 235 -23.22 -25.50 -18.15
C PHE A 235 -24.08 -24.83 -17.08
N ARG A 236 -23.81 -25.11 -15.81
CA ARG A 236 -24.44 -24.44 -14.68
C ARG A 236 -23.75 -23.13 -14.30
N LEU A 237 -22.70 -22.67 -14.98
CA LEU A 237 -22.14 -21.36 -14.68
C LEU A 237 -23.03 -20.24 -15.24
N PRO A 238 -23.27 -19.17 -14.46
CA PRO A 238 -23.84 -17.96 -15.01
C PRO A 238 -22.78 -17.21 -15.82
N PHE A 239 -23.14 -16.69 -16.98
CA PHE A 239 -22.16 -16.04 -17.88
C PHE A 239 -22.25 -14.51 -17.89
N LEU A 240 -23.42 -13.96 -17.59
CA LEU A 240 -23.64 -12.51 -17.58
C LEU A 240 -23.02 -11.90 -16.33
N LYS A 241 -22.16 -10.89 -16.52
CA LYS A 241 -21.42 -10.21 -15.45
C LYS A 241 -20.51 -11.11 -14.61
N ASN A 242 -20.19 -12.31 -15.10
CA ASN A 242 -19.23 -13.19 -14.46
C ASN A 242 -17.81 -12.85 -14.95
N PRO A 243 -16.85 -12.54 -14.05
CA PRO A 243 -15.46 -12.22 -14.41
C PRO A 243 -14.68 -13.33 -15.13
N CYS A 244 -15.19 -14.57 -15.14
CA CYS A 244 -14.61 -15.65 -15.94
C CYS A 244 -14.95 -15.51 -17.43
N PHE A 245 -15.98 -14.73 -17.75
CA PHE A 245 -16.45 -14.51 -19.12
C PHE A 245 -16.11 -13.09 -19.58
N LEU A 246 -14.84 -12.89 -19.95
CA LEU A 246 -14.33 -11.61 -20.44
C LEU A 246 -14.24 -11.58 -21.96
N HIS A 247 -14.67 -10.45 -22.53
CA HIS A 247 -14.39 -10.10 -23.92
C HIS A 247 -13.72 -8.74 -23.95
N LYS A 248 -12.48 -8.68 -24.46
CA LYS A 248 -11.64 -7.47 -24.46
C LYS A 248 -11.52 -6.83 -23.06
N GLY A 249 -11.27 -7.68 -22.05
CA GLY A 249 -11.09 -7.27 -20.65
C GLY A 249 -12.36 -6.80 -19.92
N LYS A 250 -13.54 -6.90 -20.54
CA LYS A 250 -14.83 -6.53 -19.91
C LYS A 250 -15.73 -7.75 -19.78
N THR A 251 -16.50 -7.79 -18.69
CA THR A 251 -17.50 -8.85 -18.51
C THR A 251 -18.58 -8.76 -19.58
N ILE A 252 -19.04 -9.92 -20.05
CA ILE A 252 -20.12 -9.99 -21.02
C ILE A 252 -21.44 -9.56 -20.35
N THR A 253 -22.17 -8.66 -21.00
CA THR A 253 -23.46 -8.15 -20.51
C THR A 253 -24.50 -8.13 -21.63
N SER A 254 -25.75 -8.40 -21.28
CA SER A 254 -26.89 -8.33 -22.21
C SER A 254 -28.17 -8.12 -21.42
N SER A 255 -28.79 -6.94 -21.54
CA SER A 255 -30.09 -6.66 -20.93
C SER A 255 -31.17 -7.62 -21.43
N HIS A 256 -31.18 -7.89 -22.74
CA HIS A 256 -32.17 -8.77 -23.38
C HIS A 256 -32.10 -10.21 -22.83
N LEU A 257 -30.89 -10.77 -22.66
CA LEU A 257 -30.76 -12.14 -22.13
C LEU A 257 -31.09 -12.21 -20.63
N MET A 258 -30.72 -11.18 -19.85
CA MET A 258 -31.12 -11.08 -18.44
C MET A 258 -32.64 -11.00 -18.29
N GLU A 259 -33.31 -10.13 -19.06
CA GLU A 259 -34.77 -9.98 -19.06
C GLU A 259 -35.47 -11.25 -19.56
N ALA A 260 -34.85 -11.96 -20.50
CA ALA A 260 -35.30 -13.26 -20.95
C ALA A 260 -35.18 -14.37 -19.87
N GLY A 261 -34.42 -14.14 -18.80
CA GLY A 261 -34.10 -15.17 -17.80
C GLY A 261 -33.13 -16.22 -18.32
N LEU A 262 -32.38 -15.92 -19.38
CA LEU A 262 -31.33 -16.78 -19.95
C LEU A 262 -30.01 -16.41 -19.28
N LEU A 263 -29.73 -17.01 -18.13
CA LEU A 263 -28.65 -16.61 -17.23
C LEU A 263 -27.47 -17.60 -17.25
N TRP A 264 -27.71 -18.85 -17.65
CA TRP A 264 -26.78 -19.97 -17.56
C TRP A 264 -26.18 -20.32 -18.92
N ILE A 265 -24.99 -20.93 -18.95
CA ILE A 265 -24.40 -21.45 -20.19
C ILE A 265 -25.31 -22.50 -20.85
N ARG A 266 -25.98 -23.35 -20.05
CA ARG A 266 -26.95 -24.34 -20.56
C ARG A 266 -28.09 -23.73 -21.37
N ASP A 267 -28.51 -22.52 -21.02
CA ASP A 267 -29.63 -21.83 -21.66
C ASP A 267 -29.30 -21.44 -23.11
N ILE A 268 -28.00 -21.27 -23.40
CA ILE A 268 -27.52 -20.72 -24.68
C ILE A 268 -26.75 -21.73 -25.53
N MET A 269 -26.23 -22.81 -24.94
CA MET A 269 -25.40 -23.80 -25.63
C MET A 269 -26.02 -25.20 -25.57
N ASN A 270 -25.85 -25.95 -26.66
CA ASN A 270 -26.14 -27.37 -26.78
C ASN A 270 -25.03 -28.22 -26.18
N ASP A 271 -25.30 -29.52 -26.07
CA ASP A 271 -24.32 -30.50 -25.59
C ASP A 271 -23.07 -30.63 -26.46
N ASP A 272 -23.16 -30.26 -27.73
CA ASP A 272 -22.04 -30.20 -28.68
C ASP A 272 -21.36 -28.82 -28.71
N PHE A 273 -21.69 -27.92 -27.77
CA PHE A 273 -21.20 -26.54 -27.70
C PHE A 273 -21.65 -25.63 -28.84
N SER A 274 -22.57 -26.07 -29.69
CA SER A 274 -23.23 -25.17 -30.63
C SER A 274 -24.19 -24.23 -29.91
N VAL A 275 -24.36 -23.02 -30.43
CA VAL A 275 -25.26 -22.02 -29.84
C VAL A 275 -26.71 -22.33 -30.24
N LYS A 276 -27.62 -22.32 -29.28
CA LYS A 276 -29.08 -22.52 -29.43
C LYS A 276 -29.80 -21.28 -29.98
N LEU A 277 -29.35 -20.72 -31.11
CA LEU A 277 -29.84 -19.42 -31.59
C LEU A 277 -31.37 -19.38 -31.80
N ASP A 278 -31.95 -20.42 -32.39
CA ASP A 278 -33.40 -20.45 -32.67
C ASP A 278 -34.23 -20.52 -31.38
N PHE A 279 -33.77 -21.29 -30.40
CA PHE A 279 -34.38 -21.33 -29.06
C PHE A 279 -34.30 -19.95 -28.38
N ILE A 280 -33.12 -19.32 -28.38
CA ILE A 280 -32.92 -17.99 -27.77
C ILE A 280 -33.85 -16.96 -28.42
N PHE A 281 -33.95 -16.95 -29.76
CA PHE A 281 -34.86 -16.07 -30.48
C PHE A 281 -36.33 -16.35 -30.17
N GLY A 282 -36.71 -17.63 -30.04
CA GLY A 282 -38.04 -18.04 -29.61
C GLY A 282 -38.39 -17.50 -28.23
N VAL A 283 -37.50 -17.69 -27.24
CA VAL A 283 -37.71 -17.19 -25.87
C VAL A 283 -37.84 -15.67 -25.82
N LEU A 284 -36.96 -14.95 -26.52
CA LEU A 284 -37.01 -13.47 -26.57
C LEU A 284 -38.31 -12.97 -27.21
N LYS A 285 -38.73 -13.60 -28.32
CA LYS A 285 -39.99 -13.24 -29.01
C LYS A 285 -41.21 -13.54 -28.15
N ASN A 286 -41.24 -14.70 -27.48
CA ASN A 286 -42.35 -15.10 -26.63
C ASN A 286 -42.53 -14.18 -25.42
N LYS A 287 -41.43 -13.58 -24.93
CA LYS A 287 -41.46 -12.55 -23.87
C LYS A 287 -41.65 -11.13 -24.37
N ASN A 288 -41.91 -10.93 -25.67
CA ASN A 288 -42.06 -9.61 -26.31
C ASN A 288 -40.85 -8.67 -26.08
N ILE A 289 -39.65 -9.22 -25.91
CA ILE A 289 -38.43 -8.42 -25.75
C ILE A 289 -38.00 -7.93 -27.13
N ASN A 290 -37.76 -6.63 -27.30
CA ASN A 290 -37.29 -6.08 -28.57
C ASN A 290 -35.78 -6.30 -28.71
N PHE A 291 -35.33 -7.03 -29.74
CA PHE A 291 -33.91 -7.34 -29.94
C PHE A 291 -33.50 -7.35 -31.41
N ARG A 292 -32.21 -7.13 -31.67
CA ARG A 292 -31.59 -7.32 -32.99
C ARG A 292 -30.90 -8.68 -33.06
N LYS A 293 -31.26 -9.52 -34.03
CA LYS A 293 -30.67 -10.87 -34.22
C LYS A 293 -29.13 -10.84 -34.30
N CYS A 294 -28.56 -9.87 -35.00
CA CYS A 294 -27.10 -9.71 -35.12
C CYS A 294 -26.41 -9.41 -33.78
N SER A 295 -27.05 -8.64 -32.90
CA SER A 295 -26.53 -8.33 -31.56
C SER A 295 -26.46 -9.59 -30.68
N ILE A 296 -27.55 -10.36 -30.67
CA ILE A 296 -27.61 -11.62 -29.92
C ILE A 296 -26.58 -12.62 -30.45
N ARG A 297 -26.47 -12.79 -31.78
CA ARG A 297 -25.43 -13.63 -32.40
C ARG A 297 -24.02 -13.20 -31.95
N SER A 298 -23.72 -11.91 -31.99
CA SER A 298 -22.41 -11.41 -31.55
C SER A 298 -22.14 -11.72 -30.08
N ILE A 299 -23.13 -11.62 -29.20
CA ILE A 299 -22.97 -11.91 -27.77
C ILE A 299 -22.78 -13.41 -27.55
N THR A 300 -23.58 -14.26 -28.19
CA THR A 300 -23.47 -15.72 -28.04
C THR A 300 -22.15 -16.26 -28.58
N GLU A 301 -21.64 -15.72 -29.68
CA GLU A 301 -20.31 -16.08 -30.20
C GLU A 301 -19.18 -15.67 -29.23
N LYS A 302 -19.28 -14.50 -28.60
CA LYS A 302 -18.32 -14.10 -27.55
C LYS A 302 -18.31 -15.11 -26.41
N ILE A 303 -19.49 -15.55 -25.97
CA ILE A 303 -19.62 -16.50 -24.88
C ILE A 303 -19.05 -17.86 -25.28
N LYS A 304 -19.42 -18.37 -26.46
CA LYS A 304 -18.90 -19.61 -27.03
C LYS A 304 -17.37 -19.59 -27.05
N ASN A 305 -16.77 -18.53 -27.60
CA ASN A 305 -15.31 -18.40 -27.67
C ASN A 305 -14.67 -18.40 -26.29
N THR A 306 -15.23 -17.68 -25.31
CA THR A 306 -14.69 -17.70 -23.95
C THR A 306 -14.83 -19.07 -23.28
N VAL A 307 -15.97 -19.76 -23.46
CA VAL A 307 -16.17 -21.11 -22.92
C VAL A 307 -15.13 -22.08 -23.50
N THR A 308 -14.96 -22.06 -24.82
CA THR A 308 -13.99 -22.93 -25.50
C THR A 308 -12.58 -22.66 -24.99
N LEU A 309 -12.16 -21.40 -24.85
CA LEU A 309 -10.79 -21.09 -24.41
C LEU A 309 -10.44 -21.61 -23.00
N PHE A 310 -11.37 -21.51 -22.03
CA PHE A 310 -11.06 -21.85 -20.64
C PHE A 310 -11.34 -23.31 -20.27
N TRP A 311 -12.34 -23.92 -20.90
CA TRP A 311 -12.82 -25.25 -20.48
C TRP A 311 -12.73 -26.32 -21.57
N GLU A 312 -12.03 -26.08 -22.69
CA GLU A 312 -11.90 -27.04 -23.81
C GLU A 312 -11.61 -28.48 -23.36
N ARG A 313 -10.65 -28.64 -22.45
CA ARG A 313 -10.22 -29.96 -21.96
C ARG A 313 -11.32 -30.67 -21.15
N ILE A 314 -12.00 -29.92 -20.27
CA ILE A 314 -13.12 -30.44 -19.49
C ILE A 314 -14.26 -30.86 -20.43
N MET A 315 -14.44 -30.12 -21.52
CA MET A 315 -15.46 -30.41 -22.52
C MET A 315 -15.19 -31.64 -23.39
N GLN A 316 -13.93 -32.03 -23.57
CA GLN A 316 -13.55 -33.22 -24.34
C GLN A 316 -13.56 -34.50 -23.50
N THR A 317 -13.63 -34.39 -22.17
CA THR A 317 -13.58 -35.55 -21.28
C THR A 317 -14.93 -36.26 -21.28
N LYS A 318 -14.95 -37.57 -21.54
CA LYS A 318 -16.19 -38.38 -21.49
C LYS A 318 -16.74 -38.37 -20.06
N ASP A 319 -18.03 -38.05 -19.93
CA ASP A 319 -18.71 -37.88 -18.64
C ASP A 319 -18.49 -39.07 -17.70
N ILE A 320 -17.80 -38.82 -16.59
CA ILE A 320 -17.85 -39.69 -15.40
C ILE A 320 -18.83 -39.01 -14.46
N SER A 321 -20.08 -39.47 -14.49
CA SER A 321 -21.19 -38.89 -13.73
C SER A 321 -21.02 -39.13 -12.24
N MET A 322 -20.32 -38.22 -11.55
CA MET A 322 -20.45 -38.08 -10.10
C MET A 322 -21.08 -36.72 -9.82
N GLN A 323 -22.33 -36.74 -9.35
CA GLN A 323 -23.05 -35.55 -8.90
C GLN A 323 -22.39 -35.05 -7.62
N ASN A 324 -21.55 -34.04 -7.74
CA ASN A 324 -21.17 -33.22 -6.60
C ASN A 324 -21.63 -31.80 -6.92
N ASP A 325 -22.71 -31.38 -6.26
CA ASP A 325 -23.38 -30.11 -6.57
C ASP A 325 -22.66 -28.88 -5.99
N ASP A 326 -21.56 -29.08 -5.24
CA ASP A 326 -20.88 -28.03 -4.50
C ASP A 326 -20.00 -27.17 -5.42
N LEU A 327 -20.50 -25.96 -5.74
CA LEU A 327 -19.71 -24.92 -6.38
C LEU A 327 -18.53 -24.53 -5.51
N ASN A 328 -17.34 -24.54 -6.09
CA ASN A 328 -16.11 -24.13 -5.42
C ASN A 328 -15.29 -23.17 -6.28
N PHE A 329 -14.31 -22.51 -5.67
CA PHE A 329 -13.43 -21.56 -6.35
C PHE A 329 -11.96 -21.85 -6.02
N LEU A 330 -11.08 -21.50 -6.96
CA LEU A 330 -9.63 -21.47 -6.81
C LEU A 330 -9.14 -20.03 -6.87
N LEU A 331 -8.16 -19.71 -6.02
CA LEU A 331 -7.33 -18.53 -6.15
C LEU A 331 -5.94 -18.96 -6.60
N CYS A 332 -5.41 -18.32 -7.65
CA CYS A 332 -4.01 -18.53 -8.03
C CYS A 332 -3.07 -17.74 -7.09
N GLN A 333 -2.35 -18.44 -6.23
CA GLN A 333 -1.31 -17.86 -5.36
C GLN A 333 0.06 -18.34 -5.81
N ASN A 334 0.93 -17.42 -6.24
CA ASN A 334 2.27 -17.77 -6.74
C ASN A 334 2.23 -18.90 -7.79
N ASN A 335 1.31 -18.78 -8.76
CA ASN A 335 1.03 -19.77 -9.81
C ASN A 335 0.46 -21.12 -9.34
N ASN A 336 0.17 -21.28 -8.04
CA ASN A 336 -0.48 -22.47 -7.52
C ASN A 336 -1.98 -22.19 -7.29
N PRO A 337 -2.89 -22.98 -7.89
CA PRO A 337 -4.31 -22.87 -7.58
C PRO A 337 -4.59 -23.42 -6.19
N VAL A 338 -5.16 -22.58 -5.31
CA VAL A 338 -5.51 -22.93 -3.93
C VAL A 338 -7.02 -22.82 -3.74
N PRO A 339 -7.71 -23.84 -3.19
CA PRO A 339 -9.13 -23.77 -2.86
C PRO A 339 -9.45 -22.62 -1.91
N VAL A 340 -10.54 -21.90 -2.16
CA VAL A 340 -10.89 -20.70 -1.38
C VAL A 340 -11.13 -20.94 0.10
N GLN A 341 -11.46 -22.17 0.48
CA GLN A 341 -11.64 -22.63 1.86
C GLN A 341 -10.31 -22.56 2.64
N GLU A 342 -9.21 -22.90 1.98
CA GLU A 342 -7.86 -22.97 2.57
C GLU A 342 -7.19 -21.58 2.69
N ILE A 343 -7.69 -20.60 1.94
CA ILE A 343 -7.10 -19.26 1.91
C ILE A 343 -7.26 -18.58 3.28
N LYS A 344 -6.14 -18.15 3.83
CA LYS A 344 -6.09 -17.38 5.09
C LYS A 344 -6.50 -15.94 4.85
N THR A 345 -7.07 -15.26 5.86
CA THR A 345 -7.43 -13.84 5.78
C THR A 345 -6.27 -12.94 5.36
N LYS A 346 -5.02 -13.27 5.76
CA LYS A 346 -3.81 -12.55 5.36
C LYS A 346 -3.60 -12.55 3.84
N ALA A 347 -3.96 -13.63 3.16
CA ALA A 347 -3.86 -13.74 1.70
C ALA A 347 -4.91 -12.87 1.00
N TRP A 348 -6.16 -12.91 1.46
CA TRP A 348 -7.21 -12.01 0.96
C TRP A 348 -6.82 -10.54 1.11
N TYR A 349 -6.29 -10.17 2.28
CA TYR A 349 -5.81 -8.81 2.54
C TYR A 349 -4.69 -8.41 1.58
N LYS A 350 -3.69 -9.28 1.34
CA LYS A 350 -2.60 -9.01 0.40
C LYS A 350 -3.10 -8.71 -1.02
N LEU A 351 -4.11 -9.44 -1.50
CA LEU A 351 -4.71 -9.20 -2.81
C LEU A 351 -5.38 -7.84 -2.89
N LEU A 352 -6.26 -7.53 -1.93
CA LEU A 352 -6.97 -6.24 -1.89
C LEU A 352 -5.99 -5.06 -1.77
N ILE A 353 -4.92 -5.22 -0.98
CA ILE A 353 -3.88 -4.20 -0.88
C ILE A 353 -3.15 -4.00 -2.20
N ALA A 354 -2.93 -5.05 -3.00
CA ALA A 354 -2.25 -4.93 -4.29
C ALA A 354 -3.01 -4.03 -5.28
N GLU A 355 -4.34 -3.97 -5.19
CA GLU A 355 -5.18 -3.11 -6.04
C GLU A 355 -5.23 -1.65 -5.56
N ILE A 356 -5.17 -1.45 -4.23
CA ILE A 356 -5.31 -0.13 -3.60
C ILE A 356 -3.97 0.61 -3.57
N LYS A 357 -2.88 -0.12 -3.32
CA LYS A 357 -1.55 0.46 -3.12
C LYS A 357 -1.12 1.27 -4.34
N ARG A 358 -0.40 2.37 -4.10
CA ARG A 358 0.13 3.22 -5.16
C ARG A 358 1.60 3.50 -4.93
N THR A 359 2.34 3.51 -6.02
CA THR A 359 3.74 3.96 -6.05
C THR A 359 3.81 5.44 -5.66
N PRO A 360 4.82 5.85 -4.86
CA PRO A 360 5.03 7.26 -4.55
C PRO A 360 5.16 8.11 -5.83
N THR A 361 4.38 9.18 -5.94
CA THR A 361 4.43 10.07 -7.10
C THR A 361 5.79 10.76 -7.26
N THR A 362 6.55 10.86 -6.18
CA THR A 362 7.90 11.42 -6.18
C THR A 362 8.92 10.61 -6.93
N GLU A 363 8.68 9.32 -7.21
CA GLU A 363 9.60 8.55 -8.05
C GLU A 363 9.77 9.16 -9.43
N LYS A 364 8.68 9.69 -10.03
CA LYS A 364 8.75 10.39 -11.32
C LYS A 364 9.57 11.67 -11.22
N ILE A 365 9.39 12.42 -10.14
CA ILE A 365 10.09 13.69 -9.90
C ILE A 365 11.59 13.42 -9.70
N TRP A 366 11.95 12.42 -8.90
CA TRP A 366 13.34 12.05 -8.68
C TRP A 366 14.02 11.52 -9.94
N ALA A 367 13.30 10.80 -10.80
CA ALA A 367 13.83 10.34 -12.09
C ALA A 367 14.13 11.52 -13.04
N GLN A 368 13.36 12.62 -12.95
CA GLN A 368 13.61 13.84 -13.71
C GLN A 368 14.81 14.62 -13.18
N ILE A 369 14.93 14.73 -11.84
CA ILE A 369 16.05 15.45 -11.20
C ILE A 369 17.37 14.68 -11.37
N PHE A 370 17.33 13.35 -11.30
CA PHE A 370 18.49 12.47 -11.43
C PHE A 370 18.28 11.47 -12.58
N PRO A 371 18.45 11.89 -13.85
CA PRO A 371 18.30 11.00 -15.00
C PRO A 371 19.19 9.76 -14.89
N GLY A 372 18.64 8.58 -15.19
CA GLY A 372 19.35 7.29 -15.11
C GLY A 372 19.46 6.69 -13.70
N PHE A 373 19.07 7.41 -12.65
CA PHE A 373 19.05 6.87 -11.29
C PHE A 373 17.88 5.89 -11.08
N ASN A 374 18.16 4.74 -10.47
CA ASN A 374 17.12 3.80 -10.06
C ASN A 374 16.37 4.32 -8.83
N THR A 375 15.25 5.01 -9.06
CA THR A 375 14.42 5.65 -8.03
C THR A 375 13.80 4.66 -7.04
N LYS A 376 13.56 3.40 -7.43
CA LYS A 376 13.10 2.36 -6.48
C LYS A 376 14.10 2.15 -5.34
N SER A 377 15.38 2.43 -5.59
CA SER A 377 16.41 2.26 -4.57
C SER A 377 16.36 3.27 -3.42
N ILE A 378 15.68 4.42 -3.59
CA ILE A 378 15.42 5.43 -2.55
C ILE A 378 14.78 4.81 -1.30
N TRP A 379 13.94 3.81 -1.51
CA TRP A 379 13.16 3.15 -0.46
C TRP A 379 13.91 2.00 0.22
N THR A 380 15.01 1.55 -0.39
CA THR A 380 15.86 0.48 0.16
C THR A 380 16.94 1.00 1.11
N SER A 381 17.18 2.31 1.15
CA SER A 381 18.09 2.90 2.12
C SER A 381 17.48 2.87 3.52
N GLY A 382 18.21 2.21 4.41
CA GLY A 382 17.74 1.97 5.76
C GLY A 382 17.92 3.18 6.65
N GLY A 383 16.94 3.46 7.50
CA GLY A 383 17.23 4.18 8.73
C GLY A 383 18.36 3.47 9.46
N GLY A 384 19.32 4.24 9.98
CA GLY A 384 20.36 3.68 10.84
C GLY A 384 19.71 3.00 12.04
N LEU A 385 20.31 1.91 12.52
CA LEU A 385 19.83 1.20 13.72
C LEU A 385 19.65 2.16 14.91
N PHE A 386 20.46 3.21 14.95
CA PHE A 386 20.50 4.22 16.02
C PHE A 386 19.71 5.49 15.69
N THR A 387 19.12 5.62 14.50
CA THR A 387 18.44 6.86 14.13
C THR A 387 17.12 6.99 14.90
N PRO A 388 16.89 8.07 15.68
CA PRO A 388 15.63 8.25 16.40
C PRO A 388 14.41 8.34 15.47
N PRO A 389 13.21 7.95 15.94
CA PRO A 389 11.99 7.99 15.13
C PRO A 389 11.69 9.35 14.51
N THR A 390 12.00 10.45 15.22
CA THR A 390 11.82 11.83 14.73
C THR A 390 12.65 12.13 13.48
N LEU A 391 13.90 11.66 13.46
CA LEU A 391 14.81 11.80 12.31
C LEU A 391 14.39 10.89 11.16
N GLN A 392 13.99 9.65 11.46
CA GLN A 392 13.45 8.73 10.45
C GLN A 392 12.20 9.32 9.77
N HIS A 393 11.34 10.00 10.53
CA HIS A 393 10.15 10.67 10.00
C HIS A 393 10.52 11.86 9.09
N LEU A 394 11.53 12.65 9.46
CA LEU A 394 12.03 13.70 8.58
C LEU A 394 12.59 13.11 7.28
N ASP A 395 13.45 12.10 7.37
CA ASP A 395 14.03 11.44 6.19
C ASP A 395 12.97 10.87 5.27
N PHE A 396 11.93 10.25 5.85
CA PHE A 396 10.77 9.78 5.10
C PHE A 396 10.09 10.92 4.34
N LYS A 397 9.86 12.07 4.99
CA LYS A 397 9.30 13.26 4.33
C LYS A 397 10.21 13.84 3.25
N ILE A 398 11.55 13.81 3.42
CA ILE A 398 12.50 14.24 2.39
C ILE A 398 12.36 13.36 1.15
N LYS A 399 12.40 12.03 1.31
CA LYS A 399 12.24 11.08 0.20
C LYS A 399 10.91 11.24 -0.55
N HIS A 400 9.85 11.59 0.17
CA HIS A 400 8.53 11.90 -0.38
C HIS A 400 8.35 13.35 -0.83
N ARG A 401 9.37 14.20 -0.74
CA ARG A 401 9.28 15.65 -1.02
C ARG A 401 8.06 16.30 -0.36
N ARG A 402 7.77 15.90 0.89
CA ARG A 402 6.63 16.37 1.70
C ARG A 402 7.10 17.17 2.91
N ILE A 403 7.96 18.14 2.65
CA ILE A 403 8.45 19.12 3.63
C ILE A 403 7.91 20.50 3.27
N PHE A 404 7.55 21.26 4.30
CA PHE A 404 7.08 22.64 4.15
C PHE A 404 8.24 23.60 3.86
N THR A 405 8.63 23.69 2.59
CA THR A 405 9.63 24.67 2.11
C THR A 405 9.04 26.08 2.02
N GLY A 406 9.86 27.10 1.76
CA GLY A 406 9.40 28.49 1.59
C GLY A 406 8.36 28.64 0.47
N ILE A 407 8.58 27.99 -0.68
CA ILE A 407 7.60 27.95 -1.78
C ILE A 407 6.25 27.41 -1.29
N VAL A 408 6.28 26.28 -0.59
CA VAL A 408 5.07 25.60 -0.10
C VAL A 408 4.35 26.44 0.96
N LEU A 409 5.09 27.01 1.92
CA LEU A 409 4.51 27.86 2.96
C LEU A 409 3.91 29.15 2.40
N HIS A 410 4.56 29.74 1.40
CA HIS A 410 4.02 30.89 0.67
C HIS A 410 2.72 30.54 -0.06
N GLN A 411 2.63 29.36 -0.70
CA GLN A 411 1.39 28.90 -1.33
C GLN A 411 0.24 28.77 -0.32
N ILE A 412 0.52 28.26 0.89
CA ILE A 412 -0.48 28.12 1.96
C ILE A 412 -0.92 29.47 2.52
N ASN A 413 0.02 30.40 2.70
CA ASN A 413 -0.28 31.74 3.25
C ASN A 413 0.64 32.80 2.65
N LYS A 414 0.25 33.31 1.47
CA LYS A 414 1.02 34.26 0.65
C LYS A 414 1.37 35.56 1.40
N GLY A 415 0.53 35.99 2.34
CA GLY A 415 0.73 37.23 3.09
C GLY A 415 1.67 37.09 4.30
N LYS A 416 1.91 35.87 4.78
CA LYS A 416 2.75 35.63 5.96
C LYS A 416 4.15 35.14 5.63
N TYR A 417 4.27 34.30 4.60
CA TYR A 417 5.54 33.64 4.26
C TYR A 417 6.02 34.10 2.89
N GLU A 418 7.32 34.31 2.74
CA GLU A 418 7.97 34.55 1.45
C GLU A 418 8.42 33.24 0.82
N ARG A 419 8.58 33.22 -0.51
CA ARG A 419 9.14 32.07 -1.24
C ARG A 419 10.63 31.89 -1.01
N LYS A 420 11.35 32.99 -0.74
CA LYS A 420 12.80 33.04 -0.60
C LYS A 420 13.29 32.26 0.62
N CYS A 421 14.44 31.62 0.48
CA CYS A 421 15.09 30.92 1.58
C CYS A 421 15.50 31.90 2.68
N LYS A 422 15.05 31.65 3.91
CA LYS A 422 15.37 32.51 5.07
C LYS A 422 16.83 32.48 5.50
N LYS A 423 17.63 31.58 4.93
CA LYS A 423 19.07 31.48 5.20
C LYS A 423 19.89 32.38 4.27
N CYS A 424 19.74 32.23 2.95
CA CYS A 424 20.51 33.01 1.98
C CYS A 424 19.78 34.27 1.50
N ASN A 425 18.44 34.32 1.56
CA ASN A 425 17.58 35.36 1.00
C ASN A 425 17.77 35.63 -0.52
N GLU A 426 18.48 34.75 -1.23
CA GLU A 426 18.83 34.92 -2.65
C GLU A 426 17.86 34.18 -3.57
N GLN A 427 17.59 32.91 -3.29
CA GLN A 427 16.79 32.01 -4.14
C GLN A 427 15.49 31.57 -3.46
N ASP A 428 14.54 31.12 -4.27
CA ASP A 428 13.34 30.45 -3.78
C ASP A 428 13.71 29.15 -3.07
N GLU A 429 13.07 28.89 -1.92
CA GLU A 429 13.32 27.69 -1.12
C GLU A 429 12.41 26.55 -1.57
N ASP A 430 12.91 25.75 -2.52
CA ASP A 430 12.45 24.38 -2.74
C ASP A 430 13.25 23.39 -1.86
N LEU A 431 13.08 22.09 -2.09
CA LEU A 431 13.73 21.05 -1.29
C LEU A 431 15.22 20.96 -1.61
N GLU A 432 15.58 21.03 -2.89
CA GLU A 432 16.94 21.03 -3.40
C GLU A 432 17.73 22.20 -2.86
N HIS A 433 17.19 23.43 -2.95
CA HIS A 433 17.82 24.60 -2.38
C HIS A 433 18.03 24.44 -0.89
N LEU A 434 17.01 23.99 -0.16
CA LEU A 434 17.09 23.84 1.30
C LEU A 434 18.19 22.85 1.74
N PHE A 435 18.41 21.76 1.01
CA PHE A 435 19.29 20.67 1.45
C PHE A 435 20.61 20.56 0.66
N LEU A 436 20.70 21.10 -0.55
CA LEU A 436 21.81 20.92 -1.49
C LEU A 436 22.41 22.24 -1.96
N ASP A 437 21.58 23.17 -2.46
CA ASP A 437 22.09 24.32 -3.21
C ASP A 437 22.31 25.58 -2.37
N CYS A 438 21.69 25.69 -1.19
CA CYS A 438 21.90 26.84 -0.31
C CYS A 438 23.38 26.97 0.06
N SER A 439 23.94 28.16 -0.20
CA SER A 439 25.37 28.48 0.02
C SER A 439 25.84 28.14 1.44
N LEU A 440 25.01 28.45 2.44
CA LEU A 440 25.28 28.15 3.85
C LEU A 440 25.25 26.65 4.16
N VAL A 441 24.43 25.87 3.45
CA VAL A 441 24.34 24.41 3.61
C VAL A 441 25.51 23.73 2.90
N ARG A 442 25.95 24.23 1.74
CA ARG A 442 27.05 23.66 0.94
C ARG A 442 28.39 23.62 1.69
N ALA A 443 28.70 24.65 2.48
CA ALA A 443 29.90 24.66 3.32
C ALA A 443 29.83 23.57 4.39
N PHE A 444 28.71 23.48 5.10
CA PHE A 444 28.45 22.45 6.12
C PHE A 444 28.51 21.04 5.53
N TYR A 445 27.85 20.85 4.39
CA TYR A 445 27.85 19.62 3.60
C TYR A 445 29.25 19.14 3.23
N SER A 446 30.12 20.06 2.81
CA SER A 446 31.51 19.74 2.44
C SER A 446 32.35 19.28 3.63
N THR A 447 32.06 19.80 4.83
CA THR A 447 32.68 19.34 6.08
C THR A 447 32.20 17.92 6.40
N ILE A 448 30.89 17.68 6.40
CA ILE A 448 30.32 16.35 6.67
C ILE A 448 30.82 15.30 5.67
N ARG A 449 30.94 15.65 4.39
CA ARG A 449 31.53 14.81 3.35
C ARG A 449 32.94 14.37 3.72
N ARG A 450 33.83 15.34 3.97
CA ARG A 450 35.23 15.08 4.31
C ARG A 450 35.35 14.19 5.54
N THR A 451 34.55 14.44 6.57
CA THR A 451 34.57 13.64 7.79
C THR A 451 34.11 12.21 7.56
N ILE A 452 33.03 11.98 6.81
CA ILE A 452 32.60 10.62 6.46
C ILE A 452 33.66 9.91 5.62
N GLN A 453 34.25 10.60 4.64
CA GLN A 453 35.28 10.03 3.78
C GLN A 453 36.53 9.64 4.57
N SER A 454 37.04 10.55 5.40
CA SER A 454 38.26 10.31 6.18
C SER A 454 38.05 9.26 7.25
N ALA A 455 36.91 9.29 7.93
CA ALA A 455 36.72 8.50 9.13
C ALA A 455 36.09 7.13 8.85
N CYS A 456 35.25 7.01 7.81
CA CYS A 456 34.67 5.73 7.42
C CYS A 456 35.37 5.07 6.23
N ASN A 457 36.50 5.62 5.75
CA ASN A 457 37.17 5.18 4.52
C ASN A 457 36.21 5.09 3.31
N PHE A 458 35.17 5.92 3.32
CA PHE A 458 34.07 5.85 2.36
C PHE A 458 34.40 6.72 1.16
N HIS A 459 34.53 6.12 -0.03
CA HIS A 459 34.84 6.86 -1.24
C HIS A 459 33.57 7.05 -2.06
N CYS A 460 33.35 8.29 -2.53
CA CYS A 460 32.21 8.64 -3.37
C CYS A 460 32.75 9.17 -4.69
N GLY A 461 32.42 8.49 -5.79
CA GLY A 461 33.05 8.68 -7.09
C GLY A 461 32.59 9.93 -7.83
N SER A 462 31.48 10.54 -7.44
CA SER A 462 30.97 11.77 -8.06
C SER A 462 30.17 12.65 -7.08
N ASP A 463 29.98 13.92 -7.44
CA ASP A 463 29.14 14.84 -6.67
C ASP A 463 27.65 14.45 -6.72
N THR A 464 27.21 13.86 -7.83
CA THR A 464 25.85 13.32 -7.98
C THR A 464 25.62 12.16 -7.03
N GLU A 465 26.58 11.22 -6.95
CA GLU A 465 26.49 10.10 -6.00
C GLU A 465 26.45 10.60 -4.55
N TRP A 466 27.27 11.61 -4.22
CA TRP A 466 27.28 12.20 -2.88
C TRP A 466 25.95 12.89 -2.56
N THR A 467 25.35 13.56 -3.55
CA THR A 467 24.02 14.17 -3.44
C THR A 467 22.93 13.15 -3.17
N LEU A 468 22.92 12.05 -3.92
CA LEU A 468 21.98 10.95 -3.72
C LEU A 468 22.15 10.31 -2.35
N LEU A 469 23.40 10.07 -1.94
CA LEU A 469 23.74 9.57 -0.61
C LEU A 469 23.25 10.53 0.48
N PHE A 470 23.47 11.84 0.31
CA PHE A 470 23.03 12.81 1.29
C PHE A 470 21.52 12.90 1.39
N LEU A 471 20.77 12.83 0.30
CA LEU A 471 19.31 12.88 0.37
C LEU A 471 18.71 11.58 0.91
N PHE A 472 19.25 10.44 0.49
CA PHE A 472 18.57 9.16 0.66
C PHE A 472 19.28 8.22 1.63
N GLY A 473 20.56 8.40 1.92
CA GLY A 473 21.38 7.47 2.70
C GLY A 473 21.85 6.25 1.89
N LEU A 474 22.76 5.48 2.48
CA LEU A 474 23.24 4.19 1.97
C LEU A 474 22.14 3.12 2.02
N LYS A 475 22.19 2.20 1.05
CA LYS A 475 21.33 1.01 0.99
C LYS A 475 21.64 0.08 2.15
N LYS A 476 20.63 -0.59 2.73
CA LYS A 476 20.88 -1.56 3.83
C LYS A 476 21.85 -2.69 3.44
N ASN A 477 21.83 -3.09 2.17
CA ASN A 477 22.62 -4.18 1.64
C ASN A 477 23.96 -3.72 1.06
N SER A 478 24.40 -2.48 1.31
CA SER A 478 25.77 -2.13 0.96
C SER A 478 26.73 -2.94 1.83
N ALA A 479 27.71 -3.59 1.22
CA ALA A 479 28.78 -4.34 1.90
C ALA A 479 29.67 -3.46 2.81
N HIS A 480 29.34 -2.18 2.96
CA HIS A 480 30.11 -1.23 3.75
C HIS A 480 29.80 -1.40 5.24
N GLN A 481 30.83 -1.75 6.01
CA GLN A 481 30.73 -1.98 7.46
C GLN A 481 30.18 -0.77 8.25
N HIS A 482 30.31 0.46 7.74
CA HIS A 482 29.85 1.69 8.40
C HIS A 482 28.47 2.19 7.95
N THR A 483 27.68 1.37 7.26
CA THR A 483 26.38 1.79 6.67
C THR A 483 25.46 2.48 7.69
N HIS A 484 25.33 1.91 8.90
CA HIS A 484 24.41 2.44 9.92
C HIS A 484 24.87 3.77 10.52
N ILE A 485 26.16 3.92 10.81
CA ILE A 485 26.70 5.17 11.38
C ILE A 485 26.67 6.30 10.35
N ILE A 486 27.04 6.03 9.09
CA ILE A 486 26.94 7.00 7.99
C ILE A 486 25.49 7.47 7.84
N ASN A 487 24.53 6.56 7.78
CA ASN A 487 23.12 6.95 7.66
C ASN A 487 22.65 7.78 8.85
N THR A 488 23.09 7.45 10.07
CA THR A 488 22.73 8.20 11.28
C THR A 488 23.31 9.62 11.24
N ILE A 489 24.59 9.77 10.87
CA ILE A 489 25.25 11.08 10.68
C ILE A 489 24.47 11.91 9.66
N LEU A 490 24.14 11.32 8.50
CA LEU A 490 23.41 12.00 7.44
C LEU A 490 21.99 12.41 7.88
N SER A 491 21.28 11.57 8.64
CA SER A 491 19.97 11.91 9.21
C SER A 491 20.05 13.09 10.17
N TYR A 492 21.04 13.11 11.07
CA TYR A 492 21.26 14.25 11.96
C TYR A 492 21.65 15.50 11.18
N THR A 493 22.43 15.36 10.12
CA THR A 493 22.83 16.47 9.27
C THR A 493 21.62 17.14 8.62
N ARG A 494 20.73 16.35 8.01
CA ARG A 494 19.46 16.83 7.44
C ARG A 494 18.57 17.46 8.52
N PHE A 495 18.48 16.83 9.69
CA PHE A 495 17.71 17.35 10.82
C PHE A 495 18.23 18.68 11.35
N SER A 496 19.55 18.88 11.42
CA SER A 496 20.17 20.15 11.78
C SER A 496 19.87 21.23 10.75
N VAL A 497 19.96 20.92 9.45
CA VAL A 497 19.61 21.85 8.37
C VAL A 497 18.16 22.32 8.51
N TRP A 498 17.24 21.37 8.70
CA TRP A 498 15.81 21.63 8.87
C TRP A 498 15.51 22.45 10.12
N THR A 499 16.12 22.09 11.25
CA THR A 499 15.84 22.73 12.55
C THR A 499 16.37 24.16 12.57
N VAL A 500 17.60 24.40 12.13
CA VAL A 500 18.16 25.76 12.02
C VAL A 500 17.34 26.62 11.06
N ARG A 501 16.85 26.04 9.96
CA ARG A 501 15.92 26.74 9.06
C ARG A 501 14.64 27.16 9.79
N ASN A 502 14.07 26.29 10.62
CA ASN A 502 12.85 26.61 11.36
C ASN A 502 13.07 27.66 12.46
N TYR A 503 14.22 27.66 13.14
CA TYR A 503 14.60 28.75 14.05
C TYR A 503 14.69 30.10 13.33
N ALA A 504 15.30 30.13 12.15
CA ALA A 504 15.36 31.34 11.34
C ALA A 504 13.97 31.79 10.89
N LEU A 505 13.12 30.85 10.46
CA LEU A 505 11.80 31.15 9.92
C LEU A 505 10.77 31.59 10.98
N TYR A 506 10.73 30.90 12.13
CA TYR A 506 9.66 31.10 13.13
C TYR A 506 10.10 31.96 14.32
N GLU A 507 11.39 32.00 14.63
CA GLU A 507 11.93 32.75 15.77
C GLU A 507 12.86 33.90 15.35
N ASN A 508 13.11 34.08 14.05
CA ASN A 508 14.10 35.03 13.52
C ASN A 508 15.50 34.84 14.16
N ARG A 509 15.86 33.61 14.50
CA ARG A 509 17.16 33.26 15.11
C ARG A 509 18.08 32.62 14.10
N THR A 510 19.28 33.16 13.95
CA THR A 510 20.36 32.57 13.15
C THR A 510 21.23 31.68 14.02
N LEU A 511 21.33 30.40 13.67
CA LEU A 511 22.20 29.44 14.36
C LEU A 511 23.26 28.92 13.38
N SER A 512 24.48 28.71 13.88
CA SER A 512 25.52 28.06 13.09
C SER A 512 25.25 26.56 12.97
N LEU A 513 25.22 26.03 11.75
CA LEU A 513 24.84 24.65 11.45
C LEU A 513 25.77 23.62 12.11
N LEU A 514 27.08 23.82 12.01
CA LEU A 514 28.06 22.84 12.49
C LEU A 514 28.07 22.71 14.02
N PRO A 515 28.15 23.79 14.83
CA PRO A 515 28.00 23.68 16.28
C PRO A 515 26.67 23.05 16.70
N PHE A 516 25.56 23.45 16.06
CA PHE A 516 24.25 22.89 16.37
C PHE A 516 24.17 21.39 16.10
N PHE A 517 24.68 20.95 14.96
CA PHE A 517 24.82 19.53 14.62
C PHE A 517 25.70 18.77 15.62
N LYS A 518 26.89 19.30 15.96
CA LYS A 518 27.80 18.70 16.94
C LYS A 518 27.10 18.47 18.27
N THR A 519 26.41 19.48 18.80
CA THR A 519 25.68 19.37 20.07
C THR A 519 24.58 18.30 20.00
N LEU A 520 23.74 18.33 18.96
CA LEU A 520 22.65 17.35 18.83
C LEU A 520 23.17 15.91 18.69
N PHE A 521 24.20 15.71 17.85
CA PHE A 521 24.72 14.40 17.57
C PHE A 521 25.52 13.84 18.76
N LEU A 522 26.33 14.65 19.45
CA LEU A 522 27.02 14.24 20.67
C LEU A 522 26.05 13.82 21.78
N ASN A 523 24.98 14.59 22.00
CA ASN A 523 23.96 14.23 22.98
C ASN A 523 23.29 12.90 22.64
N HIS A 524 23.02 12.66 21.35
CA HIS A 524 22.50 11.38 20.90
C HIS A 524 23.47 10.23 21.16
N LEU A 525 24.75 10.39 20.85
CA LEU A 525 25.76 9.36 21.08
C LEU A 525 25.91 9.04 22.57
N LYS A 526 25.88 10.06 23.44
CA LYS A 526 25.84 9.86 24.90
C LYS A 526 24.63 9.02 25.31
N ASN A 527 23.45 9.36 24.81
CA ASN A 527 22.22 8.60 25.12
C ASN A 527 22.31 7.15 24.60
N CYS A 528 22.86 6.92 23.42
CA CYS A 528 23.08 5.57 22.89
C CYS A 528 24.11 4.79 23.71
N PHE A 529 25.21 5.42 24.13
CA PHE A 529 26.23 4.82 24.98
C PHE A 529 25.63 4.33 26.30
N PHE A 530 24.75 5.11 26.93
CA PHE A 530 24.08 4.72 28.17
C PHE A 530 22.99 3.66 27.96
N ALA A 531 22.24 3.72 26.86
CA ALA A 531 21.11 2.82 26.64
C ALA A 531 21.53 1.45 26.11
N ILE A 532 22.55 1.35 25.25
CA ILE A 532 22.94 0.11 24.58
C ILE A 532 24.48 0.03 24.43
N PRO A 533 25.23 -0.15 25.54
CA PRO A 533 26.69 -0.06 25.54
C PRO A 533 27.37 -1.03 24.57
N ASP A 534 26.91 -2.29 24.48
CA ASP A 534 27.55 -3.31 23.65
C ASP A 534 27.44 -2.99 22.15
N THR A 535 26.25 -2.59 21.70
CA THR A 535 26.03 -2.20 20.31
C THR A 535 26.73 -0.88 19.99
N PHE A 536 26.83 0.02 20.96
CA PHE A 536 27.60 1.25 20.82
C PHE A 536 29.11 0.97 20.73
N ASN A 537 29.64 0.01 21.49
CA ASN A 537 31.04 -0.40 21.41
C ASN A 537 31.37 -1.01 20.04
N GLN A 538 30.46 -1.79 19.45
CA GLN A 538 30.61 -2.25 18.07
C GLN A 538 30.65 -1.08 17.07
N LEU A 539 29.87 -0.03 17.33
CA LEU A 539 29.88 1.20 16.53
C LEU A 539 31.16 2.01 16.71
N LEU A 540 31.71 2.08 17.93
CA LEU A 540 33.01 2.70 18.20
C LEU A 540 34.15 1.92 17.53
N ASN A 541 34.11 0.59 17.60
CA ASN A 541 35.13 -0.28 17.02
C ASN A 541 35.24 -0.14 15.50
N THR A 542 34.13 0.24 14.86
CA THR A 542 34.09 0.55 13.44
C THR A 542 34.42 2.03 13.17
N GLY A 543 34.21 2.93 14.12
CA GLY A 543 34.35 4.38 13.93
C GLY A 543 35.48 5.05 14.71
N HIS A 544 36.57 4.37 15.07
CA HIS A 544 37.62 4.91 15.96
C HIS A 544 38.22 6.26 15.54
N THR A 545 38.11 6.63 14.27
CA THR A 545 38.55 7.92 13.72
C THR A 545 37.51 9.05 13.88
N LEU A 546 36.21 8.73 13.96
CA LEU A 546 35.12 9.70 14.11
C LEU A 546 35.01 10.28 15.52
N PHE A 547 35.31 9.45 16.53
CA PHE A 547 35.06 9.80 17.93
C PHE A 547 36.27 9.42 18.78
N THR A 548 36.58 10.25 19.78
CA THR A 548 37.42 9.81 20.89
C THR A 548 36.56 9.71 22.14
N VAL A 549 36.71 8.59 22.86
CA VAL A 549 36.00 8.35 24.12
C VAL A 549 37.05 8.34 25.22
N HIS A 550 37.00 9.31 26.13
CA HIS A 550 37.89 9.39 27.28
C HIS A 550 37.07 9.53 28.56
N GLN A 551 37.09 8.52 29.44
CA GLN A 551 36.43 8.56 30.75
C GLN A 551 34.98 9.06 30.69
N ASN A 552 34.14 8.42 29.86
CA ASN A 552 32.73 8.78 29.61
C ASN A 552 32.48 10.10 28.85
N ASN A 553 33.53 10.81 28.43
CA ASN A 553 33.39 11.94 27.51
C ASN A 553 33.62 11.48 26.07
N ILE A 554 32.55 11.59 25.27
CA ILE A 554 32.61 11.39 23.82
C ILE A 554 32.91 12.75 23.18
N THR A 555 34.01 12.85 22.44
CA THR A 555 34.28 13.99 21.56
C THR A 555 34.21 13.56 20.10
N LEU A 556 33.85 14.51 19.24
CA LEU A 556 33.57 14.29 17.83
C LEU A 556 34.65 14.99 17.00
N ASN A 557 35.40 14.19 16.24
CA ASN A 557 36.51 14.66 15.41
C ASN A 557 35.95 15.23 14.08
N LEU A 558 35.36 16.42 14.16
CA LEU A 558 34.68 17.12 13.05
C LEU A 558 35.31 18.47 12.72
#